data_AF-A0A975CRW0-F1
#
_entry.id   AF-A0A975CRW0-F1
#
_cell.length_a   1.000
_cell.length_b   1.000
_cell.length_c   1.000
_cell.angle_alpha   90.00
_cell.angle_beta   90.00
_cell.angle_gamma   90.00
#
_symmetry.space_group_name_H-M   'P 1'
#
loop_
_entity.id
_entity.type
_entity.pdbx_description
1 polymer ?
#
loop_
_entity_poly.entity_id
_entity_poly.type
_entity_poly.pdbx_seq_one_letter_code
_entity_poly.pdbx_strand_id
1 'polypeptide(L)'
;MKNLKPILVITFIFLSFLLITNCNNNETETSQQDELALIIEKITKDNVIEINSTKHGNISYLEKDGFEDGFSARMKPGDVLCKGSGISFARCVRKNLDNGKTMKLYKKGKTYYAEEM
;
A
#
# COMPACT_ATOMS: atom_id res chain seq x y z
N MET A 1 47.70 -23.31 19.25
CA MET A 1 46.49 -22.82 18.55
C MET A 1 45.97 -23.90 17.60
N LYS A 2 45.22 -24.91 18.05
CA LYS A 2 44.82 -26.04 17.18
C LYS A 2 43.30 -26.29 17.04
N ASN A 3 42.44 -25.56 17.76
CA ASN A 3 41.00 -25.85 17.81
C ASN A 3 40.08 -24.67 17.39
N LEU A 4 40.57 -23.67 16.64
CA LEU A 4 39.74 -22.53 16.22
C LEU A 4 38.79 -22.84 15.05
N LYS A 5 39.13 -23.81 14.20
CA LYS A 5 38.33 -24.17 13.02
C LYS A 5 36.92 -24.72 13.34
N PRO A 6 36.72 -25.63 14.32
CA PRO A 6 35.38 -26.14 14.61
C PRO A 6 34.45 -25.11 15.28
N ILE A 7 35.00 -24.17 16.06
CA ILE A 7 34.21 -23.13 16.75
C ILE A 7 33.57 -22.18 15.73
N LEU A 8 34.30 -21.84 14.68
CA LEU A 8 33.85 -20.90 13.64
C LEU A 8 32.64 -21.46 12.84
N VAL A 9 32.62 -22.78 12.61
CA VAL A 9 31.51 -23.46 11.92
C VAL A 9 30.24 -23.47 12.77
N ILE A 10 30.36 -23.72 14.07
CA ILE A 10 29.21 -23.76 15.00
C ILE A 10 28.58 -22.37 15.15
N THR A 11 29.38 -21.31 15.22
CA THR A 11 28.86 -19.93 15.26
C THR A 11 28.14 -19.53 13.97
N PHE A 12 28.56 -20.04 12.81
CA PHE A 12 27.92 -19.71 11.53
C PHE A 12 26.53 -20.37 11.40
N ILE A 13 26.37 -21.59 11.92
CA ILE A 13 25.09 -22.32 11.91
C ILE A 13 24.07 -21.68 12.87
N PHE A 14 24.53 -21.15 14.01
CA PHE A 14 23.65 -20.46 14.96
C PHE A 14 23.16 -19.11 14.42
N LEU A 15 23.99 -18.40 13.67
CA LEU A 15 23.65 -17.10 13.07
C LEU A 15 22.62 -17.25 11.94
N SER A 16 22.72 -18.32 11.14
CA SER A 16 21.73 -18.59 10.08
C SER A 16 20.37 -19.00 10.62
N PHE A 17 20.28 -19.64 11.79
CA PHE A 17 19.00 -19.98 12.42
C PHE A 17 18.24 -18.74 12.94
N LEU A 18 18.96 -17.73 13.44
CA LEU A 18 18.37 -16.46 13.91
C LEU A 18 17.77 -15.61 12.77
N LEU A 19 18.24 -15.80 11.53
CA LEU A 19 17.68 -15.11 10.36
C LEU A 19 16.36 -15.73 9.88
N ILE A 20 16.08 -17.00 10.20
CA ILE A 20 14.88 -17.71 9.75
C ILE A 20 13.70 -17.46 10.72
N THR A 21 13.96 -17.30 12.02
CA THR A 21 12.91 -17.15 13.04
C THR A 21 12.23 -15.78 13.06
N ASN A 22 12.73 -14.80 12.31
CA ASN A 22 12.14 -13.45 12.24
C ASN A 22 11.25 -13.24 10.99
N CYS A 23 11.01 -14.30 10.21
CA CYS A 23 10.11 -14.28 9.04
C CYS A 23 8.81 -15.05 9.30
N ASN A 24 8.27 -14.99 10.50
CA ASN A 24 6.96 -15.58 10.77
C ASN A 24 6.14 -14.60 11.61
N ASN A 25 5.35 -13.76 10.94
CA ASN A 25 4.07 -13.23 11.43
C ASN A 25 3.32 -12.53 10.30
N ASN A 26 2.08 -12.98 10.08
CA ASN A 26 0.99 -12.38 9.29
C ASN A 26 0.88 -12.78 7.81
N GLU A 27 0.43 -14.00 7.54
CA GLU A 27 0.01 -14.46 6.20
C GLU A 27 -1.50 -14.26 5.91
N THR A 28 -2.27 -13.59 6.76
CA THR A 28 -3.73 -13.43 6.55
C THR A 28 -4.16 -12.05 6.03
N GLU A 29 -3.27 -11.04 6.05
CA GLU A 29 -3.55 -9.70 5.47
C GLU A 29 -3.16 -9.58 3.98
N THR A 30 -2.42 -10.56 3.45
CA THR A 30 -1.71 -10.43 2.18
C THR A 30 -2.66 -10.27 0.98
N SER A 31 -3.73 -11.06 0.87
CA SER A 31 -4.52 -11.09 -0.38
C SER A 31 -5.28 -9.78 -0.67
N GLN A 32 -5.82 -9.11 0.34
CA GLN A 32 -6.53 -7.84 0.17
C GLN A 32 -5.56 -6.66 0.07
N GLN A 33 -4.41 -6.74 0.73
CA GLN A 33 -3.37 -5.72 0.64
C GLN A 33 -2.70 -5.76 -0.75
N ASP A 34 -2.62 -6.94 -1.37
CA ASP A 34 -2.15 -7.14 -2.74
C ASP A 34 -3.09 -6.47 -3.76
N GLU A 35 -4.41 -6.61 -3.60
CA GLU A 35 -5.38 -5.97 -4.51
C GLU A 35 -5.26 -4.43 -4.49
N LEU A 36 -5.14 -3.83 -3.31
CA LEU A 36 -4.98 -2.38 -3.18
C LEU A 36 -3.64 -1.90 -3.78
N ALA A 37 -2.57 -2.66 -3.58
CA ALA A 37 -1.27 -2.34 -4.16
C ALA A 37 -1.35 -2.32 -5.70
N LEU A 38 -2.00 -3.33 -6.30
CA LEU A 38 -2.22 -3.40 -7.75
C LEU A 38 -3.04 -2.21 -8.27
N ILE A 39 -4.04 -1.74 -7.52
CA ILE A 39 -4.80 -0.55 -7.90
C ILE A 39 -3.93 0.71 -7.84
N ILE A 40 -3.13 0.87 -6.77
CA ILE A 40 -2.23 2.02 -6.60
C ILE A 40 -1.16 2.07 -7.71
N GLU A 41 -0.69 0.91 -8.18
CA GLU A 41 0.27 0.81 -9.29
C GLU A 41 -0.28 1.32 -10.62
N LYS A 42 -1.61 1.29 -10.82
CA LYS A 42 -2.27 1.84 -12.02
C LYS A 42 -2.29 3.38 -12.05
N ILE A 43 -1.96 4.04 -10.94
CA ILE A 43 -1.93 5.50 -10.87
C ILE A 43 -0.70 6.03 -11.60
N THR A 44 -0.98 6.74 -12.68
CA THR A 44 -0.05 7.52 -13.48
C THR A 44 -0.15 9.01 -13.09
N LYS A 45 0.60 9.86 -13.79
CA LYS A 45 0.55 11.32 -13.61
C LYS A 45 -0.68 11.96 -14.27
N ASP A 46 -1.34 11.24 -15.16
CA ASP A 46 -2.38 11.76 -16.06
C ASP A 46 -3.76 11.20 -15.73
N ASN A 47 -3.89 10.32 -14.74
CA ASN A 47 -5.16 9.74 -14.31
C ASN A 47 -5.39 9.95 -12.81
N VAL A 48 -6.63 9.73 -12.41
CA VAL A 48 -7.07 9.64 -11.03
C VAL A 48 -7.83 8.32 -10.86
N ILE A 49 -7.78 7.75 -9.65
CA ILE A 49 -8.56 6.55 -9.32
C ILE A 49 -9.47 6.88 -8.16
N GLU A 50 -10.78 6.78 -8.38
CA GLU A 50 -11.76 6.81 -7.31
C GLU A 50 -11.87 5.42 -6.71
N ILE A 51 -11.80 5.32 -5.39
CA ILE A 51 -11.77 4.05 -4.67
C ILE A 51 -12.76 4.09 -3.50
N ASN A 52 -13.49 2.99 -3.32
CA ASN A 52 -14.43 2.81 -2.23
C ASN A 52 -14.46 1.36 -1.74
N SER A 53 -14.91 1.16 -0.50
CA SER A 53 -15.16 -0.17 0.07
C SER A 53 -16.63 -0.54 -0.12
N THR A 54 -16.88 -1.73 -0.65
CA THR A 54 -18.24 -2.29 -0.73
C THR A 54 -18.68 -2.81 0.64
N LYS A 55 -19.99 -3.03 0.83
CA LYS A 55 -20.56 -3.58 2.08
C LYS A 55 -19.97 -4.93 2.52
N HIS A 56 -19.27 -5.63 1.61
CA HIS A 56 -18.61 -6.91 1.88
C HIS A 56 -17.09 -6.79 2.07
N GLY A 57 -16.55 -5.58 2.16
CA GLY A 57 -15.11 -5.32 2.32
C GLY A 57 -14.29 -5.50 1.03
N ASN A 58 -14.94 -5.73 -0.11
CA ASN A 58 -14.26 -5.72 -1.41
C ASN A 58 -14.03 -4.29 -1.86
N ILE A 59 -12.90 -4.06 -2.53
CA ILE A 59 -12.54 -2.76 -3.05
C ILE A 59 -13.21 -2.57 -4.42
N SER A 60 -13.89 -1.45 -4.62
CA SER A 60 -14.37 -0.99 -5.92
C SER A 60 -13.56 0.22 -6.34
N TYR A 61 -13.15 0.28 -7.61
CA TYR A 61 -12.41 1.43 -8.14
C TYR A 61 -12.89 1.81 -9.54
N LEU A 62 -12.75 3.10 -9.86
CA LEU A 62 -13.00 3.68 -11.16
C LEU A 62 -11.79 4.53 -11.56
N GLU A 63 -11.18 4.18 -12.69
CA GLU A 63 -10.12 4.97 -13.29
C GLU A 63 -10.73 6.06 -14.18
N LYS A 64 -10.28 7.30 -14.01
CA LYS A 64 -10.65 8.45 -14.84
C LYS A 64 -9.40 9.13 -15.36
N ASP A 65 -9.44 9.59 -16.60
CA ASP A 65 -8.44 10.53 -17.10
C ASP A 65 -8.53 11.84 -16.28
N GLY A 66 -7.39 12.46 -15.99
CA GLY A 66 -7.31 13.75 -15.30
C GLY A 66 -8.10 14.86 -16.02
N PHE A 67 -8.30 14.73 -17.34
CA PHE A 67 -9.21 15.61 -18.08
C PHE A 67 -10.69 15.40 -17.71
N GLU A 68 -11.14 14.15 -17.65
CA GLU A 68 -12.53 13.81 -17.29
C GLU A 68 -12.84 14.15 -15.84
N ASP A 69 -11.88 13.94 -14.93
CA ASP A 69 -11.97 14.34 -13.54
C ASP A 69 -12.08 15.87 -13.39
N GLY A 70 -11.25 16.64 -14.10
CA GLY A 70 -11.32 18.10 -14.07
C GLY A 70 -12.66 18.67 -14.55
N PHE A 71 -13.30 18.02 -15.53
CA PHE A 71 -14.63 18.41 -16.02
C PHE A 71 -15.78 17.92 -15.13
N SER A 72 -15.60 16.78 -14.47
CA SER A 72 -16.63 16.17 -13.60
C SER A 72 -16.55 16.63 -12.14
N ALA A 73 -15.47 17.32 -11.74
CA ALA A 73 -15.29 17.92 -10.42
C ALA A 73 -16.30 19.05 -10.17
N ARG A 74 -17.52 18.67 -9.77
CA ARG A 74 -18.57 19.59 -9.29
C ARG A 74 -18.42 19.94 -7.81
N MET A 75 -17.58 19.21 -7.08
CA MET A 75 -17.38 19.36 -5.63
C MET A 75 -16.01 19.98 -5.35
N LYS A 76 -15.92 20.72 -4.24
CA LYS A 76 -14.64 21.24 -3.75
C LYS A 76 -13.73 20.06 -3.40
N PRO A 77 -12.41 20.18 -3.63
CA PRO A 77 -11.46 19.16 -3.19
C PRO A 77 -11.62 18.92 -1.68
N GLY A 78 -11.66 17.65 -1.29
CA GLY A 78 -11.72 17.24 0.10
C GLY A 78 -10.36 17.33 0.79
N ASP A 79 -10.31 16.87 2.04
CA ASP A 79 -9.05 16.83 2.77
C ASP A 79 -8.15 15.70 2.26
N VAL A 80 -6.84 15.98 2.17
CA VAL A 80 -5.85 14.95 1.88
C VAL A 80 -5.67 14.08 3.12
N LEU A 81 -6.19 12.86 3.07
CA LEU A 81 -6.15 11.89 4.17
C LEU A 81 -4.84 11.11 4.20
N CYS A 82 -4.26 10.83 3.03
CA CYS A 82 -3.00 10.09 2.91
C CYS A 82 -2.05 10.75 1.92
N LYS A 83 -0.76 10.76 2.26
CA LYS A 83 0.31 11.24 1.39
C LYS A 83 1.55 10.38 1.59
N GLY A 84 2.15 9.89 0.51
CA GLY A 84 3.38 9.08 0.61
C GLY A 84 3.65 8.22 -0.60
N SER A 85 4.27 7.07 -0.37
CA SER A 85 4.59 6.07 -1.40
C SER A 85 4.72 4.67 -0.80
N GLY A 86 4.52 3.64 -1.63
CA GLY A 86 4.72 2.24 -1.24
C GLY A 86 3.73 1.76 -0.17
N ILE A 87 4.19 0.82 0.67
CA ILE A 87 3.32 0.08 1.60
C ILE A 87 2.70 0.96 2.68
N SER A 88 3.37 2.03 3.13
CA SER A 88 2.82 2.94 4.13
C SER A 88 1.63 3.73 3.60
N PHE A 89 1.70 4.15 2.33
CA PHE A 89 0.58 4.78 1.64
C PHE A 89 -0.59 3.80 1.46
N ALA A 90 -0.32 2.59 0.98
CA ALA A 90 -1.35 1.55 0.84
C ALA A 90 -2.06 1.25 2.17
N ARG A 91 -1.33 1.11 3.28
CA ARG A 91 -1.91 0.92 4.62
C ARG A 91 -2.79 2.10 5.05
N CYS A 92 -2.38 3.34 4.77
CA CYS A 92 -3.19 4.52 5.08
C CYS A 92 -4.50 4.53 4.30
N VAL A 93 -4.44 4.23 2.99
CA VAL A 93 -5.63 4.13 2.14
C VAL A 93 -6.54 3.02 2.65
N ARG A 94 -6.00 1.84 2.96
CA ARG A 94 -6.78 0.72 3.50
C ARG A 94 -7.52 1.10 4.78
N LYS A 95 -6.84 1.72 5.74
CA LYS A 95 -7.45 2.19 6.99
C LYS A 95 -8.64 3.13 6.75
N ASN A 96 -8.54 4.04 5.77
CA ASN A 96 -9.64 4.96 5.45
C ASN A 96 -10.79 4.25 4.72
N LEU A 97 -10.50 3.28 3.85
CA LEU A 97 -11.53 2.43 3.22
C LEU A 97 -12.28 1.58 4.24
N ASP A 98 -11.57 1.00 5.22
CA ASP A 98 -12.18 0.21 6.30
C ASP A 98 -13.06 1.08 7.21
N ASN A 99 -12.79 2.39 7.28
CA ASN A 99 -13.64 3.38 7.96
C ASN A 99 -14.82 3.86 7.10
N GLY A 100 -15.03 3.28 5.90
CA GLY A 100 -16.14 3.61 5.01
C GLY A 100 -15.96 4.88 4.20
N LYS A 101 -14.74 5.42 4.11
CA LYS A 101 -14.47 6.62 3.29
C LYS A 101 -14.34 6.27 1.82
N THR A 102 -14.88 7.12 0.96
CA THR A 102 -14.57 7.15 -0.47
C THR A 102 -13.41 8.11 -0.69
N MET A 103 -12.47 7.72 -1.54
CA MET A 103 -11.29 8.53 -1.79
C MET A 103 -10.95 8.63 -3.26
N LYS A 104 -10.31 9.73 -3.60
CA LYS A 104 -9.65 9.97 -4.88
C LYS A 104 -8.15 9.81 -4.72
N LEU A 105 -7.56 8.88 -5.47
CA LEU A 105 -6.13 8.62 -5.49
C LEU A 105 -5.49 9.28 -6.72
N TYR A 106 -4.38 9.98 -6.52
CA TYR A 106 -3.63 10.60 -7.62
C TYR A 106 -2.14 10.70 -7.30
N LYS A 107 -1.33 10.93 -8.33
CA LYS A 107 0.13 11.04 -8.20
C LYS A 107 0.62 12.40 -8.67
N LYS A 108 1.39 13.07 -7.80
CA LYS A 108 2.10 14.31 -8.14
C LYS A 108 3.60 14.09 -7.98
N GLY A 109 4.31 14.05 -9.10
CA GLY A 109 5.73 13.71 -9.14
C GLY A 109 5.97 12.27 -8.68
N LYS A 110 6.70 12.09 -7.58
CA LYS A 110 6.99 10.77 -6.99
C LYS A 110 6.07 10.39 -5.81
N THR A 111 5.13 11.26 -5.47
CA THR A 111 4.29 11.10 -4.27
C THR A 111 2.85 10.81 -4.67
N TYR A 112 2.25 9.84 -4.00
CA TYR A 112 0.84 9.49 -4.07
C TYR A 112 0.06 10.25 -3.01
N TYR A 113 -1.16 10.63 -3.36
CA TYR A 113 -2.09 11.36 -2.53
C TYR A 113 -3.44 10.63 -2.54
N ALA A 114 -4.11 10.60 -1.39
CA ALA A 114 -5.49 10.16 -1.26
C ALA A 114 -6.28 11.31 -0.63
N GLU A 115 -7.31 11.76 -1.33
CA GLU A 115 -8.17 12.87 -0.96
C GLU A 115 -9.59 12.36 -0.71
N GLU A 116 -10.24 12.87 0.32
CA GLU A 116 -11.64 12.54 0.62
C GLU A 116 -12.57 13.06 -0.49
N MET A 117 -13.57 12.25 -0.87
CA MET A 117 -14.61 12.61 -1.82
C MET A 117 -15.95 12.84 -1.15
#